data_AF-K3WC39-F1
#
_entry.id   AF-K3WC39-F1
#
_cell.length_a   1.000
_cell.length_b   1.000
_cell.length_c   1.000
_cell.angle_alpha   90.00
_cell.angle_beta   90.00
_cell.angle_gamma   90.00
#
_symmetry.space_group_name_H-M   'P 1'
#
loop_
_entity.id
_entity.type
_entity.pdbx_description
1 polymer ?
#
loop_
_entity_poly.entity_id
_entity_poly.type
_entity_poly.pdbx_seq_one_letter_code
_entity_poly.pdbx_strand_id
1 'polypeptide(L)'
;MPKTGNCQFYAIAEIMLQITHDNPANEKLLEATAGRIKKSMQEAARFHFDIEFPAATHLGIIQSLGRRGSKMTEEGRKQDVLSYFDEIAKSSSSRATTLPGPQWGGPESLRMAAKALQRKIYVLIETSYGDRKGYAIYTPKQKALGGTTFLSAKEPGWRNYARTAQRPKRTRSRFRSF
;
A
#
# COMPACT_ATOMS: atom_id res chain seq x y z
N MET A 1 -5.44 8.43 -13.53
CA MET A 1 -4.22 8.17 -12.73
C MET A 1 -2.94 8.36 -13.55
N PRO A 2 -1.94 9.09 -13.04
CA PRO A 2 -0.65 9.26 -13.70
C PRO A 2 0.14 7.95 -13.84
N LYS A 3 0.76 7.72 -15.00
CA LYS A 3 1.69 6.59 -15.25
C LYS A 3 3.14 6.92 -14.84
N THR A 4 3.31 7.87 -13.93
CA THR A 4 4.61 8.48 -13.59
C THR A 4 5.15 8.03 -12.22
N GLY A 5 4.56 7.01 -11.61
CA GLY A 5 4.86 6.59 -10.23
C GLY A 5 4.11 7.35 -9.15
N ASN A 6 3.33 8.36 -9.51
CA ASN A 6 2.49 9.12 -8.58
C ASN A 6 1.08 8.54 -8.39
N CYS A 7 0.75 7.42 -9.06
CA CYS A 7 -0.63 6.88 -9.12
C CYS A 7 -1.23 6.57 -7.74
N GLN A 8 -0.46 5.97 -6.83
CA GLN A 8 -0.95 5.64 -5.50
C GLN A 8 -1.36 6.90 -4.72
N PHE A 9 -0.54 7.94 -4.76
CA PHE A 9 -0.76 9.16 -3.98
C PHE A 9 -1.90 10.00 -4.53
N TYR A 10 -2.03 10.07 -5.86
CA TYR A 10 -3.18 10.68 -6.51
C TYR A 10 -4.47 9.92 -6.25
N ALA A 11 -4.45 8.59 -6.27
CA ALA A 11 -5.64 7.80 -5.96
C ALA A 11 -6.14 8.06 -4.54
N ILE A 12 -5.23 8.16 -3.57
CA ILE A 12 -5.59 8.53 -2.20
C ILE A 12 -6.12 9.97 -2.15
N ALA A 13 -5.47 10.92 -2.85
CA ALA A 13 -5.89 12.31 -2.89
C ALA A 13 -7.30 12.50 -3.49
N GLU A 14 -7.59 11.86 -4.62
CA GLU A 14 -8.92 11.89 -5.26
C GLU A 14 -10.01 11.38 -4.30
N ILE A 15 -9.75 10.26 -3.61
CA ILE A 15 -10.69 9.71 -2.63
C ILE A 15 -10.88 10.64 -1.43
N MET A 16 -9.80 11.25 -0.94
CA MET A 16 -9.85 12.15 0.21
C MET A 16 -10.62 13.44 -0.08
N LEU A 17 -10.43 13.99 -1.27
CA LEU A 17 -11.01 15.27 -1.67
C LEU A 17 -12.36 15.13 -2.38
N GLN A 18 -12.70 13.92 -2.84
CA GLN A 18 -13.88 13.64 -3.66
C GLN A 18 -13.92 14.46 -4.96
N ILE A 19 -12.76 14.60 -5.60
CA ILE A 19 -12.59 15.30 -6.88
C ILE A 19 -11.83 14.42 -7.89
N THR A 20 -11.88 14.82 -9.15
CA THR A 20 -11.15 14.15 -10.25
C THR A 20 -10.24 15.16 -10.96
N HIS A 21 -9.47 14.69 -11.94
CA HIS A 21 -8.58 15.50 -12.78
C HIS A 21 -9.30 16.34 -13.88
N ASP A 22 -10.57 16.65 -13.70
CA ASP A 22 -11.45 17.27 -14.69
C ASP A 22 -11.04 18.71 -15.07
N ASN A 23 -10.37 19.43 -14.17
CA ASN A 23 -9.95 20.80 -14.41
C ASN A 23 -8.59 21.16 -13.75
N PRO A 24 -7.94 22.26 -14.18
CA PRO A 24 -6.62 22.65 -13.68
C PRO A 24 -6.57 23.01 -12.19
N ALA A 25 -7.68 23.51 -11.61
CA ALA A 25 -7.73 23.83 -10.18
C ALA A 25 -7.74 22.54 -9.35
N ASN A 26 -8.54 21.56 -9.76
CA ASN A 26 -8.56 20.24 -9.13
C ASN A 26 -7.21 19.52 -9.27
N GLU A 27 -6.55 19.61 -10.43
CA GLU A 27 -5.20 19.05 -10.61
C GLU A 27 -4.19 19.63 -9.60
N LYS A 28 -4.18 20.95 -9.39
CA LYS A 28 -3.30 21.59 -8.39
C LYS A 28 -3.62 21.12 -6.97
N LEU A 29 -4.90 20.97 -6.63
CA LEU A 29 -5.32 20.52 -5.31
C LEU A 29 -4.95 19.05 -5.06
N LEU A 30 -5.09 18.21 -6.08
CA LEU A 30 -4.66 16.81 -6.06
C LEU A 30 -3.14 16.70 -5.88
N GLU A 31 -2.36 17.46 -6.65
CA GLU A 31 -0.89 17.50 -6.54
C GLU A 31 -0.44 17.92 -5.13
N ALA A 32 -1.01 19.01 -4.60
CA ALA A 32 -0.71 19.50 -3.27
C ALA A 32 -1.06 18.48 -2.18
N THR A 33 -2.20 17.79 -2.33
CA THR A 33 -2.67 16.79 -1.39
C THR A 33 -1.84 15.52 -1.46
N ALA A 34 -1.45 15.07 -2.65
CA ALA A 34 -0.50 13.97 -2.84
C ALA A 34 0.83 14.25 -2.12
N GLY A 35 1.35 15.48 -2.23
CA GLY A 35 2.56 15.90 -1.50
C GLY A 35 2.39 15.86 0.03
N ARG A 36 1.24 16.29 0.54
CA ARG A 36 0.93 16.20 1.99
C ARG A 36 0.80 14.76 2.47
N ILE A 37 0.18 13.88 1.68
CA ILE A 37 0.08 12.45 1.98
C ILE A 37 1.49 11.85 2.08
N LYS A 38 2.36 12.11 1.09
CA LYS A 38 3.74 11.61 1.09
C LYS A 38 4.51 11.97 2.37
N LYS A 39 4.46 13.24 2.78
CA LYS A 39 5.08 13.72 4.03
C LYS A 39 4.46 13.08 5.27
N SER A 40 3.14 12.92 5.30
CA SER A 40 2.45 12.31 6.44
C SER A 40 2.81 10.83 6.61
N MET A 41 3.03 10.09 5.51
CA MET A 41 3.50 8.71 5.57
C MET A 41 4.90 8.58 6.14
N GLN A 42 5.81 9.51 5.80
CA GLN A 42 7.16 9.53 6.37
C GLN A 42 7.13 9.66 7.89
N GLU A 43 6.36 10.62 8.40
CA GLU A 43 6.21 10.81 9.83
C GLU A 43 5.53 9.60 10.50
N ALA A 44 4.50 9.03 9.85
CA ALA A 44 3.85 7.81 10.32
C ALA A 44 4.78 6.59 10.36
N ALA A 45 5.73 6.49 9.43
CA ALA A 45 6.73 5.41 9.40
C ALA A 45 7.77 5.55 10.52
N ARG A 46 8.23 6.78 10.79
CA ARG A 46 9.18 7.07 11.87
C ARG A 46 8.59 6.82 13.26
N PHE A 47 7.33 7.18 13.46
CA PHE A 47 6.69 7.06 14.76
C PHE A 47 6.47 5.60 15.15
N HIS A 48 7.19 5.13 16.17
CA HIS A 48 7.26 3.73 16.61
C HIS A 48 7.74 2.77 15.51
N PHE A 49 8.77 3.18 14.75
CA PHE A 49 9.32 2.43 13.62
C PHE A 49 9.51 0.93 13.91
N ASP A 50 10.18 0.55 15.01
CA ASP A 50 10.51 -0.85 15.29
C ASP A 50 9.27 -1.73 15.56
N ILE A 51 8.13 -1.11 15.91
CA ILE A 51 6.84 -1.81 16.07
C ILE A 51 6.10 -1.91 14.74
N GLU A 52 6.25 -0.90 13.89
CA GLU A 52 5.64 -0.90 12.56
C GLU A 52 6.39 -1.81 11.60
N PHE A 53 7.71 -1.83 11.68
CA PHE A 53 8.61 -2.57 10.82
C PHE A 53 9.60 -3.34 11.70
N PRO A 54 9.21 -4.50 12.24
CA PRO A 54 10.13 -5.36 12.98
C PRO A 54 11.32 -5.75 12.11
N ALA A 55 12.50 -5.94 12.71
CA ALA A 55 13.75 -6.22 11.98
C ALA A 55 13.65 -7.35 10.93
N ALA A 56 12.85 -8.37 11.22
CA ALA A 56 12.59 -9.49 10.32
C ALA A 56 11.95 -9.09 8.97
N THR A 57 11.26 -7.95 8.90
CA THR A 57 10.57 -7.49 7.67
C THR A 57 11.46 -6.65 6.77
N HIS A 58 12.54 -6.04 7.30
CA HIS A 58 13.31 -5.03 6.56
C HIS A 58 13.90 -5.58 5.27
N LEU A 59 14.46 -6.80 5.31
CA LEU A 59 15.10 -7.39 4.14
C LEU A 59 14.11 -7.60 2.98
N GLY A 60 12.90 -8.05 3.27
CA GLY A 60 11.86 -8.24 2.26
C GLY A 60 11.43 -6.93 1.61
N ILE A 61 11.30 -5.87 2.42
CA ILE A 61 11.00 -4.51 1.93
C ILE A 61 12.11 -4.05 0.99
N ILE A 62 13.37 -4.07 1.44
CA ILE A 62 14.53 -3.63 0.66
C ILE A 62 14.66 -4.40 -0.65
N GLN A 63 14.45 -5.73 -0.63
CA GLN A 63 14.48 -6.56 -1.84
C GLN A 63 13.37 -6.21 -2.82
N SER A 64 12.15 -5.93 -2.34
CA SER A 64 11.03 -5.50 -3.19
C SER A 64 11.30 -4.17 -3.89
N LEU A 65 12.13 -3.31 -3.30
CA LEU A 65 12.62 -2.06 -3.87
C LEU A 65 13.78 -2.25 -4.87
N GLY A 66 14.21 -3.49 -5.12
CA GLY A 66 15.36 -3.81 -5.97
C GLY A 66 16.72 -3.46 -5.36
N ARG A 67 16.78 -3.19 -4.05
CA ARG A 67 18.00 -2.81 -3.33
C ARG A 67 18.71 -4.04 -2.75
N ARG A 68 20.03 -3.97 -2.60
CA ARG A 68 20.85 -5.07 -2.07
C ARG A 68 20.96 -5.00 -0.53
N GLY A 69 19.97 -5.56 0.17
CA GLY A 69 19.93 -5.56 1.64
C GLY A 69 20.71 -6.69 2.35
N SER A 70 21.12 -7.75 1.64
CA SER A 70 21.69 -8.97 2.26
C SER A 70 23.05 -8.78 2.91
N LYS A 71 23.80 -7.76 2.50
CA LYS A 71 25.12 -7.42 3.08
C LYS A 71 25.05 -6.32 4.16
N MET A 72 23.87 -5.78 4.42
CA MET A 72 23.68 -4.70 5.40
C MET A 72 23.52 -5.28 6.81
N THR A 73 24.03 -4.55 7.80
CA THR A 73 23.70 -4.77 9.21
C THR A 73 22.21 -4.53 9.46
N GLU A 74 21.69 -4.96 10.61
CA GLU A 74 20.30 -4.67 10.98
C GLU A 74 20.01 -3.17 11.02
N GLU A 75 20.90 -2.39 11.65
CA GLU A 75 20.79 -0.92 11.66
C GLU A 75 20.87 -0.34 10.24
N GLY A 76 21.75 -0.87 9.38
CA GLY A 76 21.82 -0.45 7.98
C GLY A 76 20.51 -0.70 7.23
N ARG A 77 19.86 -1.84 7.47
CA ARG A 77 18.54 -2.15 6.87
C ARG A 77 17.45 -1.24 7.41
N LYS A 78 17.45 -0.95 8.71
CA LYS A 78 16.54 0.03 9.33
C LYS A 78 16.66 1.39 8.66
N GLN A 79 17.88 1.89 8.49
CA GLN A 79 18.13 3.17 7.82
C GLN A 79 17.69 3.16 6.35
N ASP A 80 17.86 2.04 5.63
CA ASP A 80 17.40 1.93 4.24
C ASP A 80 15.86 1.96 4.13
N VAL A 81 15.14 1.29 5.04
CA VAL A 81 13.67 1.38 5.09
C VAL A 81 13.21 2.80 5.45
N LEU A 82 13.89 3.48 6.38
CA LEU A 82 13.60 4.89 6.68
C LEU A 82 13.89 5.80 5.47
N SER A 83 14.98 5.54 4.75
CA SER A 83 15.34 6.26 3.52
C SER A 83 14.27 6.10 2.45
N TYR A 84 13.71 4.90 2.28
CA TYR A 84 12.60 4.67 1.35
C TYR A 84 11.42 5.65 1.56
N PHE A 85 11.00 5.85 2.82
CA PHE A 85 9.92 6.80 3.13
C PHE A 85 10.35 8.26 2.96
N ASP A 86 11.59 8.59 3.28
CA ASP A 86 12.16 9.92 3.07
C ASP A 86 12.25 10.29 1.57
N GLU A 87 12.68 9.35 0.74
CA GLU A 87 12.74 9.49 -0.71
C GLU A 87 11.34 9.70 -1.32
N ILE A 88 10.34 8.93 -0.86
CA ILE A 88 8.95 9.17 -1.27
C ILE A 88 8.51 10.58 -0.85
N ALA A 89 8.75 11.00 0.39
CA ALA A 89 8.34 12.31 0.90
C ALA A 89 8.97 13.49 0.15
N LYS A 90 10.21 13.33 -0.31
CA LYS A 90 10.95 14.33 -1.08
C LYS A 90 10.69 14.26 -2.59
N SER A 91 10.11 13.16 -3.09
CA SER A 91 9.81 13.00 -4.52
C SER A 91 8.79 14.01 -5.03
N SER A 92 8.92 14.40 -6.30
CA SER A 92 7.96 15.29 -6.97
C SER A 92 6.55 14.72 -6.89
N SER A 93 5.57 15.55 -6.52
CA SER A 93 4.16 15.17 -6.60
C SER A 93 3.53 15.59 -7.93
N SER A 94 4.29 16.20 -8.83
CA SER A 94 3.75 16.63 -10.11
C SER A 94 3.34 15.45 -10.99
N ARG A 95 2.17 15.59 -11.60
CA ARG A 95 1.65 14.63 -12.58
C ARG A 95 2.59 14.43 -13.77
N ALA A 96 3.33 15.48 -14.15
CA ALA A 96 4.22 15.48 -15.31
C ALA A 96 5.60 14.85 -15.02
N THR A 97 5.99 14.69 -13.75
CA THR A 97 7.30 14.14 -13.38
C THR A 97 7.25 12.63 -13.21
N THR A 98 8.04 11.89 -13.98
CA THR A 98 8.27 10.46 -13.78
C THR A 98 9.25 10.22 -12.63
N LEU A 99 8.79 9.49 -11.61
CA LEU A 99 9.59 9.10 -10.47
C LEU A 99 10.46 7.86 -10.80
N PRO A 100 11.64 7.71 -10.17
CA PRO A 100 12.35 6.44 -10.09
C PRO A 100 11.47 5.34 -9.48
N GLY A 101 11.59 4.11 -9.98
CA GLY A 101 10.77 2.95 -9.55
C GLY A 101 10.64 2.75 -8.03
N PRO A 102 11.73 2.84 -7.24
CA PRO A 102 11.66 2.71 -5.79
C PRO A 102 10.79 3.75 -5.08
N GLN A 103 10.40 4.84 -5.75
CA GLN A 103 9.58 5.92 -5.19
C GLN A 103 8.09 5.79 -5.55
N TRP A 104 7.68 4.75 -6.27
CA TRP A 104 6.30 4.60 -6.77
C TRP A 104 5.27 4.24 -5.69
N GLY A 105 5.73 3.98 -4.47
CA GLY A 105 4.91 3.45 -3.39
C GLY A 105 4.68 1.94 -3.53
N GLY A 106 4.16 1.35 -2.47
CA GLY A 106 3.96 -0.08 -2.34
C GLY A 106 3.05 -0.40 -1.16
N PRO A 107 2.92 -1.68 -0.79
CA PRO A 107 2.11 -2.10 0.35
C PRO A 107 2.47 -1.38 1.65
N GLU A 108 3.74 -1.12 1.90
CA GLU A 108 4.27 -0.46 3.09
C GLU A 108 3.82 1.00 3.16
N SER A 109 3.87 1.73 2.04
CA SER A 109 3.42 3.11 1.99
C SER A 109 1.89 3.22 2.05
N LEU A 110 1.14 2.27 1.47
CA LEU A 110 -0.32 2.19 1.68
C LEU A 110 -0.68 1.98 3.16
N ARG A 111 0.07 1.13 3.87
CA ARG A 111 -0.11 0.91 5.30
C ARG A 111 0.17 2.19 6.10
N MET A 112 1.24 2.91 5.77
CA MET A 112 1.55 4.19 6.42
C MET A 112 0.56 5.29 6.06
N ALA A 113 -0.01 5.27 4.86
CA ALA A 113 -1.12 6.17 4.50
C ALA A 113 -2.35 5.88 5.36
N ALA A 114 -2.74 4.60 5.52
CA ALA A 114 -3.87 4.24 6.37
C ALA A 114 -3.66 4.68 7.83
N LYS A 115 -2.43 4.53 8.36
CA LYS A 115 -2.04 5.04 9.68
C LYS A 115 -2.11 6.56 9.74
N ALA A 116 -1.49 7.28 8.81
CA ALA A 116 -1.43 8.74 8.83
C ALA A 116 -2.82 9.38 8.72
N LEU A 117 -3.67 8.82 7.85
CA LEU A 117 -5.00 9.35 7.56
C LEU A 117 -6.07 8.87 8.54
N GLN A 118 -5.75 7.92 9.42
CA GLN A 118 -6.71 7.25 10.29
C GLN A 118 -7.94 6.72 9.52
N ARG A 119 -7.71 6.20 8.31
CA ARG A 119 -8.76 5.68 7.43
C ARG A 119 -8.39 4.30 6.90
N LYS A 120 -9.41 3.44 6.77
CA LYS A 120 -9.24 2.15 6.08
C LYS A 120 -9.01 2.41 4.59
N ILE A 121 -8.02 1.74 4.02
CA ILE A 121 -7.76 1.76 2.57
C ILE A 121 -8.06 0.37 2.02
N TYR A 122 -8.97 0.30 1.06
CA TYR A 122 -9.36 -0.91 0.36
C TYR A 122 -8.71 -0.91 -1.02
N VAL A 123 -7.91 -1.93 -1.32
CA VAL A 123 -7.23 -2.07 -2.60
C VAL A 123 -7.72 -3.33 -3.28
N LEU A 124 -8.33 -3.17 -4.46
CA LEU A 124 -8.69 -4.27 -5.34
C LEU A 124 -7.51 -4.56 -6.25
N ILE A 125 -7.13 -5.83 -6.35
CA ILE A 125 -5.95 -6.27 -7.08
C ILE A 125 -6.41 -7.26 -8.15
N GLU A 126 -6.17 -6.89 -9.40
CA GLU A 126 -6.38 -7.76 -10.55
C GLU A 126 -4.99 -8.13 -11.10
N THR A 127 -4.58 -9.38 -10.93
CA THR A 127 -3.30 -9.85 -11.48
C THR A 127 -3.50 -10.33 -12.91
N SER A 128 -2.62 -9.94 -13.82
CA SER A 128 -2.57 -10.46 -15.20
C SER A 128 -2.10 -11.92 -15.28
N TYR A 129 -1.57 -12.48 -14.19
CA TYR A 129 -1.11 -13.88 -14.09
C TYR A 129 -2.15 -14.76 -13.36
N GLY A 130 -3.06 -15.33 -14.16
CA GLY A 130 -4.13 -16.23 -13.70
C GLY A 130 -5.32 -15.50 -13.07
N ASP A 131 -6.49 -16.15 -13.03
CA ASP A 131 -7.78 -15.64 -12.55
C ASP A 131 -7.82 -15.21 -11.05
N ARG A 132 -6.68 -14.84 -10.45
CA ARG A 132 -6.58 -14.40 -9.07
C ARG A 132 -6.93 -12.92 -8.98
N LYS A 133 -8.23 -12.67 -8.91
CA LYS A 133 -8.74 -11.43 -8.30
C LYS A 133 -8.49 -11.53 -6.79
N GLY A 134 -8.10 -10.42 -6.17
CA GLY A 134 -7.83 -10.34 -4.75
C GLY A 134 -8.14 -8.95 -4.20
N TYR A 135 -8.13 -8.83 -2.87
CA TYR A 135 -8.16 -7.53 -2.23
C TYR A 135 -7.26 -7.49 -1.00
N ALA A 136 -6.81 -6.29 -0.69
CA ALA A 136 -6.05 -5.94 0.50
C ALA A 136 -6.80 -4.85 1.27
N ILE A 137 -6.85 -4.97 2.60
CA ILE A 137 -7.43 -3.94 3.47
C ILE A 137 -6.36 -3.49 4.45
N TYR A 138 -5.98 -2.22 4.38
CA TYR A 138 -5.11 -1.56 5.35
C TYR A 138 -6.00 -0.88 6.39
N THR A 139 -5.92 -1.33 7.63
CA THR A 139 -6.80 -0.86 8.70
C THR A 139 -6.00 -0.10 9.75
N PRO A 140 -6.29 1.19 10.02
CA PRO A 140 -5.72 1.91 11.15
C PRO A 140 -6.14 1.21 12.44
N LYS A 141 -5.22 1.15 13.40
CA LYS A 141 -5.44 0.48 14.68
C LYS A 141 -4.71 1.23 15.79
N GLN A 142 -5.28 1.26 16.98
CA GLN A 142 -4.52 1.64 18.18
C GLN A 142 -3.80 0.42 18.76
N LYS A 143 -2.53 0.58 19.09
CA LYS A 143 -1.73 -0.42 19.80
C LYS A 143 -1.35 0.14 21.17
N ALA A 144 -1.35 -0.70 22.19
CA ALA A 144 -0.83 -0.35 23.51
C ALA A 144 0.60 -0.89 23.64
N LEU A 145 1.52 -0.04 24.12
CA LEU A 145 2.87 -0.44 24.53
C LEU A 145 3.22 0.29 25.83
N GLY A 146 3.58 -0.47 26.87
CA GLY A 146 4.07 0.09 28.13
C GLY A 146 3.09 1.06 28.82
N GLY A 147 1.78 0.84 28.71
CA GLY A 147 0.75 1.71 29.29
C GLY A 147 0.31 2.88 28.42
N THR A 148 0.98 3.13 27.29
CA THR A 148 0.63 4.21 26.35
C THR A 148 0.01 3.64 25.08
N THR A 149 -1.07 4.26 24.59
CA THR A 149 -1.70 3.93 23.31
C THR A 149 -1.15 4.78 22.17
N PHE A 150 -0.83 4.15 21.05
CA PHE A 150 -0.35 4.83 19.84
C PHE A 150 -1.06 4.37 18.58
N LEU A 151 -1.03 5.21 17.55
CA LEU A 151 -1.62 4.94 16.24
C LEU A 151 -0.72 4.03 15.42
N SER A 152 -1.33 3.02 14.78
CA SER A 152 -0.67 2.03 13.93
C SER A 152 -1.57 1.67 12.75
N ALA A 153 -1.09 0.81 11.85
CA ALA A 153 -1.94 0.18 10.83
C ALA A 153 -1.58 -1.29 10.65
N LYS A 154 -2.62 -2.12 10.55
CA LYS A 154 -2.48 -3.56 10.34
C LYS A 154 -1.94 -3.84 8.93
N GLU A 155 -1.05 -4.81 8.82
CA GLU A 155 -0.67 -5.39 7.52
C GLU A 155 -1.89 -5.91 6.77
N PRO A 156 -1.89 -5.80 5.42
CA PRO A 156 -3.00 -6.24 4.62
C PRO A 156 -3.18 -7.76 4.73
N GLY A 157 -4.36 -8.20 5.15
CA GLY A 157 -4.73 -9.61 5.03
C GLY A 157 -5.07 -9.92 3.58
N TRP A 158 -4.22 -10.67 2.87
CA TRP A 158 -4.51 -11.11 1.51
C TRP A 158 -5.68 -12.09 1.51
N ARG A 159 -6.70 -11.82 0.69
CA ARG A 159 -7.84 -12.73 0.48
C ARG A 159 -8.08 -12.92 -1.01
N ASN A 160 -8.03 -14.18 -1.46
CA ASN A 160 -8.38 -14.58 -2.81
C ASN A 160 -9.91 -14.56 -2.99
N TYR A 161 -10.39 -14.17 -4.17
CA TYR A 161 -11.75 -14.51 -4.62
C TYR A 161 -11.78 -16.00 -5.00
N ALA A 162 -11.75 -16.93 -4.04
CA ALA A 162 -11.89 -18.35 -4.40
C ALA A 162 -13.35 -18.65 -4.78
N ARG A 163 -13.59 -18.91 -6.08
CA ARG A 163 -14.75 -19.55 -6.73
C ARG A 163 -15.96 -19.82 -5.83
N THR A 164 -16.91 -18.91 -5.78
CA THR A 164 -18.34 -19.23 -5.63
C THR A 164 -18.97 -19.48 -7.00
N ALA A 165 -18.34 -20.32 -7.83
CA ALA A 165 -19.08 -21.06 -8.84
C ALA A 165 -19.25 -22.46 -8.26
N GLN A 166 -20.42 -22.69 -7.64
CA GLN A 166 -20.88 -24.04 -7.35
C GLN A 166 -20.70 -24.86 -8.64
N ARG A 167 -19.75 -25.80 -8.64
CA ARG A 167 -19.77 -26.84 -9.67
C ARG A 167 -21.14 -27.52 -9.53
N PRO A 168 -21.99 -27.55 -10.56
CA PRO A 168 -23.21 -28.33 -10.49
C PRO A 168 -22.80 -29.77 -10.18
N LYS A 169 -23.37 -30.33 -9.10
CA LYS A 169 -23.22 -31.74 -8.77
C LYS A 169 -23.57 -32.52 -10.04
N ARG A 170 -22.62 -33.27 -10.61
CA ARG A 170 -22.93 -34.28 -11.61
C ARG A 170 -23.83 -35.32 -10.94
N THR A 171 -25.14 -35.18 -11.08
CA THR A 171 -26.08 -36.26 -10.88
C THR A 171 -25.82 -37.29 -11.97
N ARG A 172 -25.21 -38.42 -11.60
CA ARG A 172 -25.25 -39.63 -12.42
C ARG A 172 -26.70 -40.10 -12.44
N SER A 173 -27.46 -39.80 -13.48
CA SER A 173 -28.70 -40.53 -13.75
C SER A 173 -28.30 -41.94 -14.18
N ARG A 174 -28.65 -42.94 -13.35
CA ARG A 174 -28.73 -44.33 -13.81
C ARG A 174 -29.99 -44.42 -14.66
N PHE A 175 -29.86 -44.45 -15.98
CA PHE A 175 -30.91 -44.99 -16.83
C PHE A 175 -30.89 -46.52 -16.66
N ARG A 176 -31.90 -47.06 -15.98
CA ARG A 176 -32.40 -48.42 -16.21
C ARG A 176 -33.72 -48.26 -16.94
N SER A 177 -33.82 -48.87 -18.11
CA SER A 177 -35.09 -49.13 -18.78
C SER A 177 -35.06 -50.57 -19.28
N PHE A 178 -36.22 -51.19 -19.12
CA PHE A 178 -36.57 -52.59 -19.23
C PHE A 178 -36.37 -53.18 -20.63
#